data_AF-A0A6B3P4A3-F1
#
_entry.id   AF-A0A6B3P4A3-F1
#
_cell.length_a   1.000
_cell.length_b   1.000
_cell.length_c   1.000
_cell.angle_alpha   90.00
_cell.angle_beta   90.00
_cell.angle_gamma   90.00
#
_symmetry.space_group_name_H-M   'P 1'
#
loop_
_entity.id
_entity.type
_entity.pdbx_description
1 polymer ?
#
loop_
_entity_poly.entity_id
_entity_poly.type
_entity_poly.pdbx_seq_one_letter_code
_entity_poly.pdbx_strand_id
1 'polypeptide(L)'
;MENVTSNHATLCPSARPEMQDSKVFGIISGTVDEPRLAYLKQPLPVTEEVMASSGSVRPTEVFRTAAPCAEKKCQHFDGANCRLAMEIVDKLPGVVEQLPPCSIRTNCRWWKQEGKAACMRCPQVITDNYSPSEVVKQVGKSLVVSK
;
A
#
# COMPACT_ATOMS: atom_id res chain seq x y z
N MET A 1 -29.24 19.57 -0.30
CA MET A 1 -27.93 19.90 -0.91
C MET A 1 -26.86 19.45 0.05
N GLU A 2 -26.36 18.23 -0.12
CA GLU A 2 -25.30 17.71 0.73
C GLU A 2 -23.98 18.35 0.31
N ASN A 3 -23.38 19.05 1.27
CA ASN A 3 -22.16 19.79 1.09
C ASN A 3 -21.01 18.77 1.07
N VAL A 4 -20.58 18.35 -0.12
CA VAL A 4 -19.42 17.46 -0.30
C VAL A 4 -18.16 18.29 -0.03
N THR A 5 -17.82 18.45 1.25
CA THR A 5 -16.48 18.86 1.64
C THR A 5 -15.55 17.70 1.26
N SER A 6 -14.84 17.86 0.14
CA SER A 6 -13.73 16.99 -0.26
C SER A 6 -12.59 17.17 0.74
N ASN A 7 -12.75 16.58 1.93
CA ASN A 7 -11.68 16.46 2.89
C ASN A 7 -10.70 15.47 2.26
N HIS A 8 -9.57 16.00 1.78
CA HIS A 8 -8.54 15.24 1.07
C HIS A 8 -7.83 14.30 2.04
N ALA A 9 -8.54 13.25 2.48
CA ALA A 9 -8.10 12.31 3.49
C ALA A 9 -6.72 11.75 3.13
N THR A 10 -5.86 11.66 4.15
CA THR A 10 -4.57 10.98 3.97
C THR A 10 -4.82 9.50 3.76
N LEU A 11 -4.26 8.94 2.69
CA LEU A 11 -4.47 7.55 2.28
C LEU A 11 -3.33 6.65 2.76
N CYS A 12 -3.66 5.50 3.35
CA CYS A 12 -2.71 4.43 3.61
C CYS A 12 -2.47 3.62 2.32
N PRO A 13 -1.25 3.55 1.77
CA PRO A 13 -0.96 2.77 0.56
C PRO A 13 -0.78 1.25 0.81
N SER A 14 -0.99 0.83 2.05
CA SER A 14 -0.90 -0.55 2.52
C SER A 14 -2.19 -0.96 3.23
N ALA A 15 -3.31 -0.33 2.85
CA ALA A 15 -4.62 -0.68 3.36
C ALA A 15 -4.98 -2.11 2.93
N ARG A 16 -5.90 -2.75 3.64
CA ARG A 16 -6.50 -4.00 3.16
C ARG A 16 -7.78 -3.70 2.37
N PRO A 17 -8.15 -4.54 1.38
CA PRO A 17 -9.34 -4.31 0.55
C PRO A 17 -10.64 -4.19 1.35
N GLU A 18 -10.74 -4.84 2.52
CA GLU A 18 -11.94 -4.85 3.36
C GLU A 18 -12.13 -3.54 4.15
N MET A 19 -11.15 -2.63 4.12
CA MET A 19 -11.29 -1.34 4.79
C MET A 19 -12.31 -0.46 4.05
N GLN A 20 -13.08 0.33 4.79
CA GLN A 20 -14.01 1.31 4.24
C GLN A 20 -13.31 2.24 3.24
N ASP A 21 -13.98 2.53 2.13
CA ASP A 21 -13.51 3.41 1.04
C ASP A 21 -12.17 2.97 0.41
N SER A 22 -11.87 1.67 0.47
CA SER A 22 -10.71 1.09 -0.22
C SER A 22 -10.80 1.24 -1.73
N LYS A 23 -9.65 1.49 -2.34
CA LYS A 23 -9.48 1.62 -3.78
C LYS A 23 -8.23 0.88 -4.23
N VAL A 24 -8.31 0.15 -5.34
CA VAL A 24 -7.15 -0.39 -6.04
C VAL A 24 -6.45 0.76 -6.76
N PHE A 25 -5.18 0.99 -6.47
CA PHE A 25 -4.36 2.01 -7.15
C PHE A 25 -3.23 1.42 -8.00
N GLY A 26 -3.01 0.10 -7.91
CA GLY A 26 -2.05 -0.60 -8.74
C GLY A 26 -2.30 -2.11 -8.77
N ILE A 27 -1.73 -2.74 -9.78
CA ILE A 27 -1.83 -4.17 -10.05
C ILE A 27 -0.40 -4.73 -10.05
N ILE A 28 -0.18 -5.77 -9.27
CA ILE A 28 1.06 -6.54 -9.27
C ILE A 28 0.95 -7.58 -10.38
N SER A 29 1.97 -7.64 -11.21
CA SER A 29 2.12 -8.54 -12.36
C SER A 29 3.54 -9.11 -12.37
N GLY A 30 3.90 -9.89 -13.39
CA GLY A 30 5.22 -10.52 -13.46
C GLY A 30 5.25 -11.87 -12.77
N THR A 31 6.43 -12.30 -12.33
CA THR A 31 6.62 -13.57 -11.63
C THR A 31 6.68 -13.36 -10.13
N VAL A 32 6.62 -14.45 -9.37
CA VAL A 32 6.78 -14.41 -7.91
C VAL A 32 8.14 -13.81 -7.50
N ASP A 33 9.19 -14.12 -8.26
CA ASP A 33 10.55 -13.64 -7.98
C ASP A 33 10.82 -12.23 -8.53
N GLU A 34 10.10 -11.81 -9.56
CA GLU A 34 10.20 -10.49 -10.18
C GLU A 34 8.83 -9.80 -10.28
N PRO A 35 8.22 -9.43 -9.14
CA PRO A 35 6.93 -8.74 -9.15
C PRO A 35 7.10 -7.33 -9.71
N ARG A 36 6.19 -6.96 -10.61
CA ARG A 36 6.14 -5.64 -11.24
C ARG A 36 4.83 -4.96 -10.91
N LEU A 37 4.91 -3.78 -10.30
CA LEU A 37 3.75 -2.95 -10.01
C LEU A 37 3.41 -2.05 -11.20
N ALA A 38 2.24 -2.28 -11.80
CA ALA A 38 1.59 -1.36 -12.72
C ALA A 38 0.68 -0.41 -11.94
N TYR A 39 0.86 0.90 -12.10
CA TYR A 39 0.02 1.91 -11.45
C TYR A 39 -1.20 2.24 -12.30
N LEU A 40 -2.37 2.31 -11.67
CA LEU A 40 -3.59 2.75 -12.33
C LEU A 40 -3.61 4.29 -12.42
N LYS A 41 -3.96 4.80 -13.61
CA LYS A 41 -4.13 6.26 -13.84
C LYS A 41 -5.16 6.86 -12.88
N GLN A 42 -6.24 6.13 -12.63
CA GLN A 42 -7.27 6.46 -11.65
C GLN A 42 -7.50 5.25 -10.73
N PRO A 43 -7.58 5.44 -9.40
CA PRO A 43 -7.88 4.33 -8.51
C PRO A 43 -9.29 3.79 -8.76
N LEU A 44 -9.43 2.48 -8.78
CA LEU A 44 -10.73 1.80 -8.91
C LEU A 44 -11.29 1.51 -7.52
N PRO A 45 -12.58 1.75 -7.25
CA PRO A 45 -13.21 1.29 -6.01
C PRO A 45 -13.01 -0.22 -5.82
N VAL A 46 -12.79 -0.65 -4.57
CA VAL A 46 -12.84 -2.07 -4.25
C VAL A 46 -14.32 -2.49 -4.26
N THR A 47 -14.70 -3.27 -5.27
CA THR A 47 -16.02 -3.90 -5.39
C THR A 47 -15.85 -5.42 -5.42
N GLU A 48 -16.94 -6.16 -5.18
CA GLU A 48 -16.93 -7.62 -5.29
C GLU A 48 -16.45 -8.09 -6.67
N GLU A 49 -16.90 -7.42 -7.74
CA GLU A 49 -16.48 -7.71 -9.11
C GLU A 49 -14.97 -7.48 -9.32
N VAL A 50 -14.42 -6.36 -8.84
CA VAL A 50 -12.98 -6.08 -8.93
C VAL A 50 -12.18 -7.10 -8.13
N MET A 51 -12.64 -7.49 -6.93
CA MET A 51 -11.97 -8.52 -6.13
C MET A 51 -12.05 -9.90 -6.80
N ALA A 52 -13.19 -10.27 -7.39
CA ALA A 52 -13.36 -11.53 -8.11
C ALA A 52 -12.44 -11.63 -9.34
N SER A 53 -12.02 -10.51 -9.93
CA SER A 53 -11.08 -10.50 -11.05
C SER A 53 -9.66 -10.98 -10.70
N SER A 54 -9.35 -11.18 -9.42
CA SER A 54 -8.13 -11.86 -8.98
C SER A 54 -8.12 -13.37 -9.29
N GLY A 55 -9.26 -13.95 -9.69
CA GLY A 55 -9.33 -15.35 -10.09
C GLY A 55 -9.08 -16.29 -8.91
N SER A 56 -8.06 -17.15 -9.03
CA SER A 56 -7.73 -18.16 -8.03
C SER A 56 -6.73 -17.71 -6.96
N VAL A 57 -6.17 -16.50 -7.09
CA VAL A 57 -5.24 -15.93 -6.08
C VAL A 57 -5.97 -14.94 -5.19
N ARG A 58 -5.42 -14.64 -4.01
CA ARG A 58 -6.03 -13.64 -3.12
C ARG A 58 -5.91 -12.25 -3.74
N PRO A 59 -6.94 -11.39 -3.62
CA PRO A 59 -6.88 -10.02 -4.11
C PRO A 59 -5.67 -9.23 -3.60
N THR A 60 -5.23 -9.49 -2.37
CA THR A 60 -4.07 -8.84 -1.73
C THR A 60 -2.70 -9.27 -2.27
N GLU A 61 -2.65 -10.32 -3.11
CA GLU A 61 -1.45 -10.73 -3.84
C GLU A 61 -1.26 -9.91 -5.12
N VAL A 62 -2.36 -9.51 -5.75
CA VAL A 62 -2.37 -8.91 -7.09
C VAL A 62 -2.80 -7.45 -7.10
N PHE A 63 -3.50 -6.97 -6.08
CA PHE A 63 -3.95 -5.59 -5.96
C PHE A 63 -3.21 -4.84 -4.87
N ARG A 64 -2.71 -3.66 -5.23
CA ARG A 64 -2.26 -2.64 -4.28
C ARG A 64 -3.45 -1.74 -3.98
N THR A 65 -3.90 -1.78 -2.74
CA THR A 65 -5.07 -1.03 -2.27
C THR A 65 -4.68 0.12 -1.36
N ALA A 66 -5.48 1.17 -1.41
CA ALA A 66 -5.38 2.33 -0.53
C ALA A 66 -6.75 2.70 0.04
N ALA A 67 -6.76 3.11 1.30
CA ALA A 67 -7.96 3.53 2.03
C ALA A 67 -7.60 4.71 2.97
N PRO A 68 -8.57 5.40 3.58
CA PRO A 68 -8.29 6.40 4.61
C PRO A 68 -7.36 5.84 5.69
N CYS A 69 -6.32 6.60 6.04
CA CYS A 69 -5.34 6.18 7.02
C CYS A 69 -5.99 6.08 8.41
N ALA A 70 -5.92 4.90 9.02
CA ALA A 70 -6.51 4.66 10.33
C ALA A 70 -5.75 5.33 11.49
N GLU A 71 -4.55 5.86 11.24
CA GLU A 71 -3.70 6.58 12.21
C GLU A 71 -3.64 5.84 13.57
N LYS A 72 -4.14 6.45 14.65
CA LYS A 72 -4.13 5.89 16.01
C LYS A 72 -4.84 4.55 16.15
N LYS A 73 -5.67 4.14 15.18
CA LYS A 73 -6.32 2.82 15.11
C LYS A 73 -5.50 1.78 14.34
N CYS A 74 -4.30 2.13 13.87
CA CYS A 74 -3.38 1.25 13.16
C CYS A 74 -2.20 0.86 14.05
N GLN A 75 -1.87 -0.43 14.11
CA GLN A 75 -0.73 -0.94 14.89
C GLN A 75 0.64 -0.38 14.47
N HIS A 76 0.77 0.12 13.24
CA HIS A 76 2.02 0.74 12.77
C HIS A 76 2.14 2.21 13.15
N PHE A 77 1.09 2.82 13.68
CA PHE A 77 1.14 4.24 14.02
C PHE A 77 1.63 4.40 15.46
N ASP A 78 2.63 5.24 15.68
CA ASP A 78 3.21 5.47 17.02
C ASP A 78 2.55 6.62 17.80
N GLY A 79 1.53 7.25 17.21
CA GLY A 79 0.86 8.43 17.76
C GLY A 79 1.10 9.69 16.92
N ALA A 80 2.17 9.73 16.14
CA ALA A 80 2.50 10.82 15.22
C ALA A 80 2.83 10.34 13.80
N ASN A 81 3.55 9.23 13.69
CA ASN A 81 4.13 8.71 12.46
C ASN A 81 3.74 7.27 12.18
N CYS A 82 3.78 6.91 10.90
CA CYS A 82 3.68 5.54 10.44
C CYS A 82 5.06 4.87 10.54
N ARG A 83 5.26 4.00 11.54
CA ARG A 83 6.49 3.22 11.72
C ARG A 83 6.77 2.30 10.54
N LEU A 84 5.75 1.77 9.89
CA LEU A 84 5.91 0.95 8.68
C LEU A 84 6.58 1.74 7.54
N ALA A 85 6.25 3.02 7.37
CA ALA A 85 6.90 3.86 6.37
C ALA A 85 8.39 4.05 6.68
N MET A 86 8.71 4.29 7.97
CA MET A 86 10.08 4.44 8.46
C MET A 86 10.88 3.14 8.23
N GLU A 87 10.33 2.00 8.64
CA GLU A 87 10.98 0.69 8.47
C GLU A 87 11.21 0.34 7.00
N ILE A 88 10.27 0.67 6.11
CA ILE A 88 10.44 0.50 4.68
C ILE A 88 11.65 1.31 4.20
N VAL A 89 11.73 2.59 4.56
CA VAL A 89 12.82 3.48 4.13
C VAL A 89 14.17 3.01 4.66
N ASP A 90 14.21 2.62 5.92
CA ASP A 90 15.40 2.19 6.64
C ASP A 90 15.95 0.84 6.13
N LYS A 91 15.06 -0.14 5.94
CA LYS A 91 15.48 -1.54 5.75
C LYS A 91 15.40 -2.05 4.32
N LEU A 92 14.53 -1.48 3.47
CA LEU A 92 14.34 -1.98 2.11
C LEU A 92 15.22 -1.25 1.09
N PRO A 93 15.77 -1.96 0.09
CA PRO A 93 16.44 -1.31 -1.03
C PRO A 93 15.42 -0.61 -1.93
N GLY A 94 15.83 0.46 -2.61
CA GLY A 94 15.03 1.01 -3.71
C GLY A 94 14.94 -0.01 -4.86
N VAL A 95 13.75 -0.16 -5.44
CA VAL A 95 13.46 -1.15 -6.52
C VAL A 95 13.08 -0.50 -7.84
N VAL A 96 13.07 0.83 -7.88
CA VAL A 96 12.86 1.62 -9.10
C VAL A 96 13.92 2.69 -9.18
N GLU A 97 14.35 3.04 -10.39
CA GLU A 97 15.32 4.12 -10.61
C GLU A 97 14.63 5.49 -10.67
N GLN A 98 13.37 5.52 -11.10
CA GLN A 98 12.55 6.72 -11.24
C GLN A 98 11.15 6.47 -10.67
N LEU A 99 10.51 7.54 -10.18
CA LEU A 99 9.18 7.44 -9.61
C LEU A 99 8.11 7.39 -10.72
N PRO A 100 7.38 6.27 -10.89
CA PRO A 100 6.27 6.23 -11.82
C PRO A 100 5.13 7.16 -11.37
N PRO A 101 4.22 7.59 -12.26
CA PRO A 101 3.02 8.30 -11.82
C PRO A 101 2.20 7.42 -10.87
N CYS A 102 1.88 7.93 -9.68
CA CYS A 102 1.10 7.23 -8.67
C CYS A 102 -0.11 8.09 -8.32
N SER A 103 -1.31 7.57 -8.62
CA SER A 103 -2.58 8.31 -8.53
C SER A 103 -3.00 8.70 -7.11
N ILE A 104 -2.38 8.10 -6.08
CA ILE A 104 -2.62 8.45 -4.67
C ILE A 104 -1.53 9.34 -4.06
N ARG A 105 -0.44 9.65 -4.79
CA ARG A 105 0.79 10.23 -4.22
C ARG A 105 0.54 11.47 -3.38
N THR A 106 -0.24 12.41 -3.89
CA THR A 106 -0.58 13.69 -3.22
C THR A 106 -1.22 13.48 -1.84
N ASN A 107 -1.95 12.39 -1.66
CA ASN A 107 -2.68 12.06 -0.45
C ASN A 107 -2.03 10.94 0.38
N CYS A 108 -1.01 10.27 -0.15
CA CYS A 108 -0.42 9.08 0.44
C CYS A 108 0.35 9.40 1.74
N ARG A 109 0.07 8.65 2.82
CA ARG A 109 0.77 8.75 4.12
C ARG A 109 2.28 8.63 3.95
N TRP A 110 2.73 7.60 3.22
CA TRP A 110 4.17 7.35 3.05
C TRP A 110 4.86 8.46 2.29
N TRP A 111 4.21 9.03 1.26
CA TRP A 111 4.75 10.20 0.55
C TRP A 111 4.78 11.44 1.44
N LYS A 112 3.71 11.72 2.17
CA LYS A 112 3.64 12.89 3.07
C LYS A 112 4.68 12.83 4.19
N GLN A 113 5.05 11.63 4.65
CA GLN A 113 5.99 11.44 5.74
C GLN A 113 7.44 11.31 5.25
N GLU A 114 7.70 10.42 4.29
CA GLU A 114 9.05 10.02 3.86
C GLU A 114 9.40 10.43 2.42
N GLY A 115 8.44 11.01 1.70
CA GLY A 115 8.63 11.52 0.34
C GLY A 115 9.13 10.47 -0.66
N LYS A 116 10.10 10.89 -1.47
CA LYS A 116 10.72 10.05 -2.50
C LYS A 116 11.32 8.77 -1.93
N ALA A 117 11.89 8.81 -0.73
CA ALA A 117 12.56 7.66 -0.14
C ALA A 117 11.60 6.47 -0.02
N ALA A 118 10.38 6.67 0.49
CA ALA A 118 9.38 5.60 0.54
C ALA A 118 8.87 5.20 -0.85
N CYS A 119 8.64 6.16 -1.75
CA CYS A 119 8.12 5.82 -3.09
C CYS A 119 9.09 4.98 -3.94
N MET A 120 10.40 5.11 -3.74
CA MET A 120 11.41 4.27 -4.42
C MET A 120 11.34 2.79 -3.98
N ARG A 121 10.69 2.49 -2.86
CA ARG A 121 10.58 1.15 -2.26
C ARG A 121 9.17 0.58 -2.33
N CYS A 122 8.15 1.46 -2.36
CA CYS A 122 6.73 1.12 -2.39
C CYS A 122 6.33 0.02 -3.38
N PRO A 123 6.90 -0.11 -4.60
CA PRO A 123 6.54 -1.17 -5.54
C PRO A 123 6.77 -2.60 -5.04
N GLN A 124 7.74 -2.83 -4.16
CA GLN A 124 8.05 -4.18 -3.65
C GLN A 124 7.21 -4.58 -2.44
N VAL A 125 6.41 -3.65 -1.90
CA VAL A 125 5.54 -3.99 -0.77
C VAL A 125 4.31 -4.68 -1.32
N ILE A 126 4.07 -5.91 -0.89
CA ILE A 126 2.90 -6.71 -1.26
C ILE A 126 2.28 -7.17 0.05
N THR A 127 0.99 -6.89 0.24
CA THR A 127 0.28 -7.15 1.51
C THR A 127 0.32 -8.63 1.85
N ASP A 128 0.12 -9.48 0.84
CA ASP A 128 0.16 -10.92 0.96
C ASP A 128 1.18 -11.47 -0.04
N ASN A 129 2.44 -11.58 0.38
CA ASN A 129 3.52 -12.13 -0.43
C ASN A 129 3.81 -13.59 0.00
N TYR A 130 3.72 -14.53 -0.92
CA TYR A 130 3.99 -15.96 -0.68
C TYR A 130 5.48 -16.35 -0.84
N SER A 131 6.28 -15.51 -1.50
CA SER A 131 7.75 -15.64 -1.55
C SER A 131 8.46 -14.33 -1.16
N PRO A 132 8.23 -13.80 0.05
CA PRO A 132 8.91 -12.59 0.48
C PRO A 132 10.38 -12.89 0.80
N SER A 133 11.28 -11.96 0.43
CA SER A 133 12.65 -11.99 0.93
C SER A 133 12.67 -11.88 2.46
N GLU A 134 13.74 -12.35 3.12
CA GLU A 134 13.83 -12.29 4.58
C GLU A 134 13.72 -10.87 5.14
N VAL A 135 14.23 -9.87 4.42
CA VAL A 135 14.10 -8.46 4.81
C VAL A 135 12.63 -7.99 4.72
N VAL A 136 11.91 -8.37 3.66
CA VAL A 136 10.48 -8.08 3.52
C VAL A 136 9.68 -8.79 4.62
N LYS A 137 10.04 -10.03 4.98
CA LYS A 137 9.43 -10.73 6.12
C LYS A 137 9.66 -9.99 7.44
N GLN A 138 10.83 -9.41 7.68
CA GLN A 138 11.12 -8.68 8.91
C GLN A 138 10.33 -7.36 9.00
N VAL A 139 10.28 -6.59 7.92
CA VAL A 139 9.44 -5.37 7.83
C VAL A 139 7.96 -5.74 7.98
N GLY A 140 7.55 -6.86 7.39
CA GLY A 140 6.21 -7.42 7.55
C GLY A 140 5.95 -7.99 8.95
N LYS A 141 6.92 -8.55 9.67
CA LYS A 141 6.70 -9.14 11.01
C LYS A 141 6.48 -8.10 12.11
N SER A 142 6.83 -6.83 11.89
CA SER A 142 6.25 -5.71 12.66
C SER A 142 4.71 -5.62 12.53
N LEU A 143 4.06 -6.49 11.71
CA LEU A 143 2.62 -6.73 11.62
C LEU A 143 2.09 -7.85 12.57
N VAL A 144 2.95 -8.62 13.24
CA VAL A 144 2.54 -9.78 14.05
C VAL A 144 3.35 -9.84 15.36
N VAL A 145 2.99 -9.00 16.32
CA VAL A 145 3.16 -9.35 17.73
C VAL A 145 1.78 -9.26 18.37
N SER A 146 1.07 -10.38 18.33
CA SER A 146 -0.08 -10.62 19.18
C SER A 146 0.41 -10.78 20.62
N LYS A 147 -0.03 -9.88 21.49
CA LYS A 147 -0.66 -10.24 22.75
C LYS A 147 -1.80 -9.28 23.03
#